data_AF-A0A7I8MUI3-F1
#
_entry.id   AF-A0A7I8MUI3-F1
#
_cell.length_a   1.000
_cell.length_b   1.000
_cell.length_c   1.000
_cell.angle_alpha   90.00
_cell.angle_beta   90.00
_cell.angle_gamma   90.00
#
_symmetry.space_group_name_H-M   'P 1'
#
loop_
_entity.id
_entity.type
_entity.pdbx_description
1 polymer ?
#
loop_
_entity_poly.entity_id
_entity_poly.type
_entity_poly.pdbx_seq_one_letter_code
_entity_poly.pdbx_strand_id
1 'polypeptide(L)' 'MSVPPPVILKMMLLLVLYNVRSERELMDTIPERLDWLWFLGYDLDDDIPDHS' A
#
# COMPACT_ATOMS: atom_id res chain seq x y z
N MET A 1 -14.25 -2.36 4.81
CA MET A 1 -14.36 -2.99 3.46
C MET A 1 -13.13 -3.86 3.26
N SER A 2 -13.26 -5.06 2.69
CA SER A 2 -12.10 -5.92 2.42
C SER A 2 -11.26 -5.33 1.28
N VAL A 3 -9.93 -5.32 1.44
CA VAL A 3 -9.00 -4.90 0.39
C VAL A 3 -9.15 -5.83 -0.83
N PRO A 4 -9.29 -5.30 -2.07
CA PRO A 4 -9.42 -6.14 -3.26
C PRO A 4 -8.19 -7.06 -3.43
N PRO A 5 -8.37 -8.33 -3.84
CA PRO A 5 -7.24 -9.26 -4.03
C PRO A 5 -6.09 -8.73 -4.91
N PRO A 6 -6.36 -7.97 -6.01
CA PRO A 6 -5.28 -7.38 -6.80
C PRO A 6 -4.43 -6.36 -6.04
N VAL A 7 -5.01 -5.62 -5.09
CA VAL A 7 -4.30 -4.62 -4.29
C VAL A 7 -3.37 -5.31 -3.29
N ILE A 8 -3.81 -6.42 -2.69
CA ILE A 8 -2.98 -7.25 -1.81
C ILE A 8 -1.74 -7.76 -2.56
N LEU A 9 -1.90 -8.26 -3.79
CA LEU A 9 -0.76 -8.71 -4.61
C LEU A 9 0.22 -7.56 -4.91
N LYS A 10 -0.29 -6.37 -5.22
CA LYS A 10 0.56 -5.18 -5.42
C LYS A 10 1.31 -4.79 -4.14
N MET A 11 0.66 -4.84 -2.98
CA MET A 11 1.30 -4.59 -1.68
C MET A 11 2.41 -5.62 -1.40
N MET A 12 2.18 -6.90 -1.69
CA MET A 12 3.22 -7.93 -1.59
C MET A 12 4.41 -7.67 -2.52
N LEU A 13 4.17 -7.16 -3.73
CA LEU A 13 5.25 -6.75 -4.62
C LEU A 13 6.05 -5.58 -4.05
N LEU A 14 5.40 -4.58 -3.45
CA LEU A 14 6.10 -3.46 -2.81
C LEU A 14 6.98 -3.93 -1.64
N LEU A 15 6.49 -4.87 -0.81
CA LEU A 15 7.28 -5.48 0.26
C LEU A 15 8.59 -6.08 -0.28
N VAL A 16 8.51 -6.85 -1.36
CA VAL A 16 9.68 -7.54 -1.95
C VAL A 16 10.59 -6.58 -2.72
N LEU A 17 10.03 -5.73 -3.58
CA LEU A 17 10.82 -4.87 -4.47
C LEU A 17 11.57 -3.78 -3.72
N TYR A 18 11.01 -3.28 -2.62
CA TYR A 18 11.62 -2.24 -1.80
C TYR A 18 12.22 -2.75 -0.49
N ASN A 19 12.20 -4.08 -0.27
CA ASN A 19 12.73 -4.72 0.93
C ASN A 19 12.20 -4.10 2.24
N VAL A 20 10.89 -3.84 2.28
CA VAL A 20 10.20 -3.27 3.45
C VAL A 20 10.07 -4.35 4.52
N ARG A 21 10.31 -4.01 5.80
CA ARG A 21 10.53 -5.03 6.84
C ARG A 21 9.25 -5.66 7.37
N SER A 22 8.10 -5.01 7.19
CA SER A 22 6.80 -5.52 7.64
C SER A 22 5.62 -4.90 6.89
N GLU A 23 4.47 -5.55 6.93
CA GLU A 23 3.21 -4.99 6.42
C GLU A 23 2.83 -3.69 7.13
N ARG A 24 3.11 -3.57 8.43
CA ARG A 24 2.88 -2.34 9.20
C ARG A 24 3.70 -1.18 8.63
N GLU A 25 5.00 -1.37 8.47
CA GLU A 25 5.89 -0.37 7.88
C GLU A 25 5.48 -0.01 6.44
N LEU A 26 5.00 -1.01 5.68
CA LEU A 26 4.44 -0.77 4.35
C LEU A 26 3.23 0.18 4.44
N MET A 27 2.26 -0.09 5.31
CA MET A 27 1.06 0.75 5.45
C MET A 27 1.41 2.16 5.88
N ASP A 28 2.37 2.33 6.79
CA ASP A 28 2.83 3.65 7.25
C ASP A 28 3.53 4.43 6.11
N THR A 29 4.19 3.74 5.18
CA THR A 29 4.98 4.38 4.10
C THR A 29 4.16 4.66 2.83
N ILE A 30 3.11 3.90 2.54
CA ILE A 30 2.24 4.12 1.37
C ILE A 30 1.76 5.58 1.23
N PRO A 31 1.21 6.25 2.27
CA PRO A 31 0.76 7.65 2.14
C PRO A 31 1.90 8.63 1.83
N GLU A 32 3.13 8.29 2.20
CA GLU A 32 4.29 9.15 2.03
C GLU A 32 4.89 9.07 0.62
N ARG A 33 4.46 8.09 -0.18
CA ARG A 33 5.04 7.76 -1.48
C ARG A 33 4.03 7.82 -2.63
N LEU A 34 4.07 8.91 -3.38
CA LEU A 34 3.22 9.13 -4.55
C LEU A 34 3.36 8.03 -5.62
N ASP A 35 4.57 7.48 -5.79
CA ASP A 35 4.81 6.39 -6.73
C ASP A 35 4.13 5.07 -6.30
N TRP A 36 3.98 4.86 -4.98
CA TRP A 36 3.28 3.71 -4.44
C TRP A 36 1.76 3.88 -4.50
N LEU A 37 1.26 5.08 -4.18
CA LEU A 37 -0.15 5.44 -4.36
C LEU A 37 -0.58 5.22 -5.82
N TRP A 38 0.18 5.76 -6.78
CA TRP A 38 -0.07 5.57 -8.21
C TRP A 38 -0.08 4.09 -8.61
N PHE A 39 0.89 3.30 -8.13
CA PHE A 39 0.97 1.87 -8.45
C PHE A 39 -0.23 1.09 -7.89
N LEU A 40 -0.65 1.40 -6.67
CA LEU A 40 -1.80 0.79 -6.03
C LEU A 40 -3.13 1.23 -6.66
N GLY A 41 -3.15 2.41 -7.27
CA GLY A 41 -4.33 3.04 -7.85
C GLY A 41 -5.11 3.87 -6.84
N TYR A 42 -4.41 4.41 -5.84
CA TYR A 42 -4.94 5.37 -4.87
C TYR A 42 -4.58 6.79 -5.30
N ASP A 43 -5.53 7.71 -5.14
CA ASP A 43 -5.29 9.15 -5.25
C ASP A 43 -4.79 9.72 -3.90
N LEU A 44 -4.23 10.92 -3.92
CA LEU A 44 -3.72 11.60 -2.70
C LEU A 44 -4.83 11.86 -1.66
N ASP A 45 -6.07 11.94 -2.11
CA ASP A 45 -7.25 12.21 -1.29
C ASP A 45 -7.98 10.91 -0.87
N ASP A 46 -7.50 9.74 -1.30
CA ASP A 46 -8.12 8.47 -0.92
C ASP A 46 -7.74 8.10 0.52
N ASP A 47 -8.77 7.76 1.32
CA ASP A 47 -8.56 7.16 2.64
C ASP A 47 -7.86 5.80 2.46
N ILE A 48 -6.56 5.77 2.78
CA ILE A 48 -5.83 4.51 2.89
C ILE A 48 -6.54 3.68 3.95
N PRO A 49 -6.94 2.43 3.63
CA PRO A 49 -7.67 1.62 4.59
C PRO A 49 -6.79 1.31 5.79
N ASP A 50 -6.98 2.05 6.88
CA ASP A 50 -6.45 1.69 8.19
C ASP A 50 -7.28 0.53 8.74
N HIS A 51 -6.62 -0.58 9.00
CA HIS A 51 -7.23 -1.76 9.58
C HIS A 51 -7.41 -1.54 11.09
N SER A 52 -8.55 -0.95 11.49
CA SER A 52 -9.12 -1.19 12.82
C SER A 52 -9.76 -2.58 12.91
#